data_AF-A0A1D3UV77-F1
#
_entry.id   AF-A0A1D3UV77-F1
#
_cell.length_a   1.000
_cell.length_b   1.000
_cell.length_c   1.000
_cell.angle_alpha   90.00
_cell.angle_beta   90.00
_cell.angle_gamma   90.00
#
_symmetry.space_group_name_H-M   'P 1'
#
loop_
_entity.id
_entity.type
_entity.pdbx_description
1 polymer ?
#
loop_
_entity_poly.entity_id
_entity_poly.type
_entity_poly.pdbx_seq_one_letter_code
_entity_poly.pdbx_strand_id
1 'polypeptide(L)' 'MNIAIVFVVTLAVNLLLGRYRIRYRKMSLMWWIIIHASLPLVIPLRIWLDTPDITIPLFIALAVIGQIIGSRIRWETDKR' A
#
# COMPACT_ATOMS: atom_id res chain seq x y z
N MET A 1 18.30 -8.56 -5.59
CA MET A 1 17.42 -8.17 -6.71
C MET A 1 15.94 -8.29 -6.35
N ASN A 2 15.51 -9.42 -5.78
CA ASN A 2 14.11 -9.70 -5.41
C ASN A 2 13.50 -8.70 -4.42
N ILE A 3 14.26 -8.27 -3.42
CA ILE A 3 13.80 -7.33 -2.39
C ILE A 3 13.38 -5.99 -3.00
N ALA A 4 14.18 -5.42 -3.92
CA ALA A 4 13.87 -4.13 -4.55
C ALA A 4 12.53 -4.15 -5.31
N ILE A 5 12.18 -5.28 -5.94
CA ILE A 5 10.89 -5.47 -6.62
C ILE A 5 9.75 -5.37 -5.61
N VAL A 6 9.84 -6.08 -4.48
CA VAL A 6 8.82 -6.02 -3.44
C VAL A 6 8.69 -4.62 -2.86
N PHE A 7 9.79 -3.88 -2.71
CA PHE A 7 9.78 -2.50 -2.24
C PHE A 7 8.98 -1.59 -3.18
N VAL A 8 9.33 -1.61 -4.47
CA VAL A 8 8.67 -0.79 -5.48
C VAL A 8 7.20 -1.13 -5.58
N VAL A 9 6.85 -2.42 -5.60
CA VAL A 9 5.45 -2.87 -5.66
C VAL A 9 4.69 -2.49 -4.39
N THR A 10 5.28 -2.68 -3.21
CA THR A 10 4.66 -2.29 -1.92
C THR A 10 4.37 -0.80 -1.90
N LEU A 11 5.32 0.04 -2.31
CA LEU A 11 5.14 1.48 -2.37
C LEU A 11 4.05 1.87 -3.39
N ALA A 12 4.11 1.32 -4.61
CA ALA A 12 3.15 1.62 -5.68
C ALA A 12 1.71 1.23 -5.29
N VAL A 13 1.52 0.02 -4.75
CA VAL A 13 0.22 -0.45 -4.28
C VAL A 13 -0.30 0.45 -3.17
N ASN A 14 0.53 0.80 -2.18
CA ASN A 14 0.09 1.63 -1.06
C ASN A 14 -0.15 3.10 -1.44
N LEU A 15 0.54 3.62 -2.45
CA LEU A 15 0.22 4.93 -3.05
C LEU A 15 -1.18 4.92 -3.67
N LEU A 16 -1.51 3.90 -4.45
CA LEU A 16 -2.84 3.74 -5.05
C LEU A 16 -3.91 3.58 -3.96
N LEU A 17 -3.72 2.66 -3.01
CA LEU A 17 -4.65 2.44 -1.91
C LEU A 17 -4.85 3.70 -1.07
N GLY A 18 -3.77 4.43 -0.76
CA GLY A 18 -3.82 5.71 -0.04
C GLY A 18 -4.69 6.76 -0.73
N ARG A 19 -4.63 6.82 -2.06
CA ARG A 19 -5.48 7.70 -2.87
C ARG A 19 -6.95 7.30 -2.78
N TYR A 20 -7.27 6.03 -2.98
CA TYR A 20 -8.65 5.55 -2.95
C TYR A 20 -9.27 5.65 -1.56
N ARG A 21 -8.46 5.48 -0.50
CA ARG A 21 -8.90 5.52 0.89
C ARG A 21 -9.62 6.81 1.28
N ILE A 22 -9.25 7.96 0.69
CA ILE A 22 -9.87 9.25 1.04
C ILE A 22 -11.33 9.33 0.59
N ARG A 23 -11.69 8.60 -0.47
CA ARG A 23 -13.05 8.62 -1.03
C ARG A 23 -14.08 7.98 -0.09
N TYR A 24 -13.64 7.31 0.96
CA TYR A 24 -14.48 6.58 1.89
C TYR A 24 -14.40 7.18 3.30
N ARG A 25 -15.53 7.22 4.00
CA ARG A 25 -15.60 7.68 5.40
C ARG A 25 -14.70 6.83 6.28
N LYS A 26 -13.93 7.46 7.17
CA LYS A 26 -13.13 6.75 8.19
C LYS A 26 -14.03 5.78 8.96
N MET A 27 -13.53 4.57 9.23
CA MET A 27 -14.27 3.48 9.89
C MET A 27 -15.50 2.95 9.12
N SER A 28 -15.62 3.24 7.82
CA SER A 28 -16.54 2.47 6.96
C SER A 28 -15.95 1.12 6.58
N LEU A 29 -16.81 0.17 6.19
CA LEU A 29 -16.40 -1.14 5.69
C LEU A 29 -15.37 -1.02 4.56
N MET A 30 -15.62 -0.13 3.58
CA MET A 30 -14.71 0.10 2.46
C MET A 30 -13.37 0.70 2.89
N TRP A 31 -13.37 1.64 3.83
CA TRP A 31 -12.13 2.18 4.39
C TRP A 31 -11.29 1.09 5.07
N TRP A 32 -11.95 0.18 5.78
CA TRP A 32 -11.32 -0.97 6.44
C TRP A 32 -10.72 -1.94 5.43
N ILE A 33 -11.48 -2.28 4.38
CA ILE A 33 -11.02 -3.13 3.26
C ILE A 33 -9.78 -2.54 2.61
N ILE A 34 -9.75 -1.23 2.33
CA ILE A 34 -8.61 -0.59 1.64
C ILE A 34 -7.33 -0.65 2.47
N ILE A 35 -7.42 -0.48 3.79
CA ILE A 35 -6.24 -0.61 4.68
C ILE A 35 -5.75 -2.06 4.70
N HIS A 36 -6.68 -3.00 4.84
CA HIS A 36 -6.33 -4.41 4.95
C HIS A 36 -5.86 -4.98 3.62
N ALA A 37 -6.32 -4.45 2.48
CA ALA A 37 -5.94 -4.87 1.14
C ALA A 37 -4.43 -4.78 0.87
N SER A 38 -3.68 -3.95 1.62
CA SER A 38 -2.21 -3.94 1.50
C SER A 38 -1.59 -5.29 1.89
N LEU A 39 -2.08 -5.94 2.95
CA LEU A 39 -1.52 -7.22 3.40
C LEU A 39 -1.69 -8.36 2.37
N PRO A 40 -2.89 -8.69 1.88
CA PRO A 40 -3.10 -9.77 0.91
C PRO A 40 -2.47 -9.47 -0.45
N LEU A 41 -2.11 -8.22 -0.76
CA LEU A 41 -1.36 -7.89 -1.98
C LEU A 41 0.16 -8.07 -1.80
N VAL A 42 0.71 -7.68 -0.65
CA VAL A 42 2.17 -7.70 -0.43
C VAL A 42 2.68 -9.05 0.09
N ILE A 43 1.89 -9.75 0.92
CA ILE A 43 2.31 -11.04 1.53
C ILE A 43 2.60 -12.11 0.47
N PRO A 44 1.72 -12.39 -0.52
CA PRO A 44 2.01 -13.41 -1.53
C PRO A 44 3.27 -13.08 -2.35
N LEU A 45 3.48 -11.80 -2.65
CA LEU A 45 4.67 -11.33 -3.36
C LEU A 45 5.95 -11.58 -2.56
N ARG A 46 5.92 -11.34 -1.25
CA ARG A 46 7.04 -11.64 -0.34
C ARG A 46 7.37 -13.13 -0.30
N ILE A 47 6.35 -13.99 -0.25
CA ILE A 47 6.50 -15.45 -0.22
C ILE A 47 7.06 -15.94 -1.57
N TRP A 48 6.52 -15.43 -2.68
CA TRP A 48 6.94 -15.85 -4.02
C TRP A 48 8.38 -15.44 -4.35
N LEU A 49 8.84 -14.30 -3.83
CA LEU A 49 10.20 -13.77 -4.04
C LEU A 49 11.19 -14.13 -2.93
N ASP A 50 10.77 -14.96 -1.96
CA ASP A 50 11.55 -15.44 -0.82
C ASP A 50 12.29 -14.31 -0.08
N THR A 51 11.53 -13.26 0.28
CA THR A 51 12.13 -12.10 0.96
C THR A 51 12.39 -12.37 2.44
N PRO A 52 13.58 -12.02 2.98
CA PRO A 52 13.92 -12.25 4.38
C PRO A 52 12.94 -11.60 5.36
N ASP A 53 12.60 -12.27 6.45
CA ASP A 53 11.63 -11.75 7.44
C ASP A 53 12.10 -10.51 8.19
N ILE A 54 13.42 -10.28 8.26
CA ILE A 54 13.99 -9.03 8.78
C ILE A 54 13.54 -7.79 8.01
N THR A 55 13.04 -7.95 6.77
CA THR A 55 12.54 -6.85 5.95
C THR A 55 11.07 -6.50 6.21
N ILE A 56 10.34 -7.30 7.01
CA ILE A 56 8.92 -7.06 7.33
C ILE A 56 8.68 -5.67 7.93
N PRO A 57 9.42 -5.20 8.96
CA PRO A 57 9.19 -3.88 9.54
C PRO A 57 9.36 -2.76 8.49
N LEU A 58 10.30 -2.94 7.57
CA LEU A 58 10.57 -1.99 6.50
C LEU A 58 9.44 -1.97 5.46
N PHE A 59 8.85 -3.12 5.13
CA PHE A 59 7.64 -3.16 4.29
C PHE A 59 6.43 -2.52 4.95
N ILE A 60 6.25 -2.70 6.25
CA ILE A 60 5.18 -2.02 7.00
C ILE A 60 5.40 -0.50 6.94
N ALA A 61 6.63 -0.03 7.18
CA ALA A 61 6.95 1.38 7.08
C ALA A 61 6.66 1.94 5.69
N LEU A 62 7.05 1.23 4.62
CA LEU A 62 6.75 1.61 3.24
C LEU A 62 5.26 1.61 2.93
N ALA A 63 4.51 0.65 3.45
CA ALA A 63 3.07 0.61 3.27
C ALA A 63 2.39 1.83 3.91
N VAL A 64 2.78 2.17 5.15
CA VAL A 64 2.27 3.35 5.85
C VAL A 64 2.65 4.64 5.11
N ILE A 65 3.92 4.79 4.71
CA ILE A 65 4.41 5.95 3.95
C ILE A 65 3.65 6.06 2.63
N GLY A 66 3.52 4.97 1.87
CA GLY A 66 2.78 4.93 0.62
C GLY A 66 1.32 5.36 0.79
N GLN A 67 0.64 4.88 1.83
CA GLN A 67 -0.74 5.29 2.09
C GLN A 67 -0.86 6.76 2.48
N ILE A 68 0.07 7.30 3.27
CA ILE A 68 0.08 8.71 3.65
C ILE A 68 0.33 9.58 2.42
N ILE A 69 1.37 9.28 1.63
CA ILE A 69 1.70 10.03 0.42
C ILE A 69 0.56 9.93 -0.58
N GLY A 70 0.04 8.73 -0.82
CA GLY A 70 -1.09 8.48 -1.74
C GLY A 70 -2.34 9.28 -1.36
N SER A 71 -2.57 9.47 -0.06
CA SER A 71 -3.65 10.30 0.44
C SER A 71 -3.40 11.81 0.22
N ARG A 72 -2.15 12.25 0.24
CA ARG A 72 -1.82 13.68 0.09
C ARG A 72 -1.67 14.13 -1.36
N ILE A 73 -1.39 13.21 -2.28
CA ILE A 73 -1.29 13.54 -3.70
C ILE A 73 -2.67 13.95 -4.20
N ARG A 74 -2.82 15.23 -4.58
CA ARG A 74 -3.90 15.69 -5.45
C ARG A 74 -3.62 15.15 -6.83
N TRP A 75 -4.24 14.03 -7.16
CA TRP A 75 -4.26 13.54 -8.52
C TRP A 75 -5.32 14.34 -9.27
N GLU A 76 -4.92 15.07 -10.31
CA GLU A 76 -5.74 15.98 -11.16
C GLU A 76 -6.99 15.33 -11.80
N THR A 77 -7.31 14.09 -11.47
CA THR A 77 -8.42 13.30 -12.02
C THR A 77 -9.71 13.44 -11.21
N ASP A 78 -9.87 14.55 -10.48
CA ASP A 78 -11.12 14.96 -9.82
C ASP A 78 -11.82 16.08 -10.62
N LYS A 79 -11.94 15.87 -11.94
CA LYS A 79 -12.95 16.53 -12.76
C LYS A 79 -14.03 15.51 -13.10
N ARG A 80 -14.95 15.26 -12.18
CA ARG A 80 -16.27 14.70 -12.48
C ARG A 80 -17.31 15.37 -11.62
#